data_AF-A0A7D5P962-F1
#
_entry.id   AF-A0A7D5P962-F1
#
_cell.length_a   1.000
_cell.length_b   1.000
_cell.length_c   1.000
_cell.angle_alpha   90.00
_cell.angle_beta   90.00
_cell.angle_gamma   90.00
#
_symmetry.space_group_name_H-M   'P 1'
#
loop_
_entity.id
_entity.type
_entity.pdbx_description
1 polymer ?
#
loop_
_entity_poly.entity_id
_entity_poly.type
_entity_poly.pdbx_seq_one_letter_code
_entity_poly.pdbx_strand_id
1 'polypeptide(L)'
;MTQDTASHRRYEWQISLEVDGEELESLFQGDDSSAMLGRVFAMWLHDRGDVSQWANVVAFGELIIAYSDLDADTVAVWLGIEPDRLDPGELEGLSPEEEVSWQMVGPNGESMSVARRVVSEDG
;
A
#
# COMPACT_ATOMS: atom_id res chain seq x y z
N MET A 1 -9.73 -22.72 32.09
CA MET A 1 -9.23 -22.79 30.70
C MET A 1 -10.01 -21.75 29.91
N THR A 2 -9.45 -20.55 29.80
CA THR A 2 -9.96 -19.50 28.90
C THR A 2 -9.61 -19.94 27.49
N GLN A 3 -10.63 -20.16 26.66
CA GLN A 3 -10.43 -20.27 25.21
C GLN A 3 -9.88 -18.93 24.74
N ASP A 4 -8.61 -18.94 24.37
CA ASP A 4 -7.98 -17.88 23.61
C ASP A 4 -8.56 -17.96 22.19
N THR A 5 -9.76 -17.41 22.00
CA THR A 5 -10.23 -17.06 20.66
C THR A 5 -9.44 -15.85 20.22
N ALA A 6 -8.17 -16.06 19.89
CA ALA A 6 -7.46 -15.15 19.01
C ALA A 6 -8.26 -15.18 17.70
N SER A 7 -9.13 -14.19 17.50
CA SER A 7 -9.73 -13.95 16.19
C SER A 7 -8.57 -13.92 15.19
N HIS A 8 -8.48 -14.92 14.31
CA HIS A 8 -7.54 -14.87 13.20
C HIS A 8 -8.00 -13.71 12.34
N ARG A 9 -7.32 -12.58 12.47
CA ARG A 9 -7.57 -11.38 11.68
C ARG A 9 -6.75 -11.52 10.42
N ARG A 10 -7.42 -11.42 9.28
CA ARG A 10 -6.76 -11.31 7.99
C ARG A 10 -6.82 -9.86 7.55
N TYR A 11 -5.74 -9.36 7.00
CA TYR A 11 -5.71 -8.04 6.38
C TYR A 11 -5.72 -8.20 4.88
N GLU A 12 -6.30 -7.21 4.23
CA GLU A 12 -6.28 -7.07 2.78
C GLU A 12 -5.69 -5.71 2.46
N TRP A 13 -4.66 -5.69 1.62
CA TRP A 13 -4.17 -4.48 0.98
C TRP A 13 -4.53 -4.50 -0.49
N GLN A 14 -5.03 -3.36 -0.95
CA GLN A 14 -5.49 -3.15 -2.31
C GLN A 14 -4.89 -1.86 -2.87
N ILE A 15 -4.38 -1.93 -4.10
CA ILE A 15 -4.10 -0.77 -4.93
C ILE A 15 -5.03 -0.83 -6.14
N SER A 16 -5.93 0.15 -6.28
CA SER A 16 -6.81 0.29 -7.45
C SER A 16 -6.34 1.43 -8.34
N LEU A 17 -6.47 1.26 -9.66
CA LEU A 17 -6.29 2.33 -10.64
C LEU A 17 -7.36 2.25 -11.72
N GLU A 18 -7.98 3.37 -12.05
CA GLU A 18 -8.86 3.48 -13.22
C GLU A 18 -8.02 3.58 -14.51
N VAL A 19 -8.29 2.73 -15.50
CA VAL A 19 -7.65 2.72 -16.83
C VAL A 19 -8.74 2.57 -17.88
N ASP A 20 -8.87 3.57 -18.76
CA ASP A 20 -9.87 3.57 -19.84
C ASP A 20 -11.32 3.34 -19.34
N GLY A 21 -11.62 3.76 -18.10
CA GLY A 21 -12.92 3.58 -17.45
C GLY A 21 -13.14 2.19 -16.81
N GLU A 22 -12.12 1.34 -16.79
CA GLU A 22 -12.11 0.07 -16.07
C GLU A 22 -11.23 0.16 -14.81
N GLU A 23 -11.64 -0.48 -13.72
CA GLU A 23 -10.84 -0.56 -12.50
C GLU A 23 -9.87 -1.74 -12.58
N LEU A 24 -8.57 -1.46 -12.47
CA LEU A 24 -7.52 -2.46 -12.33
C LEU A 24 -7.09 -2.54 -10.87
N GLU A 25 -7.15 -3.74 -10.31
CA GLU A 25 -6.85 -3.99 -8.89
C GLU A 25 -5.60 -4.87 -8.72
N SER A 26 -4.73 -4.48 -7.80
CA SER A 26 -3.68 -5.32 -7.24
C SER A 26 -4.01 -5.61 -5.78
N LEU A 27 -4.20 -6.88 -5.44
CA LEU A 27 -4.71 -7.32 -4.14
C LEU A 27 -3.75 -8.32 -3.47
N PHE A 28 -3.53 -8.18 -2.17
CA PHE A 28 -2.86 -9.20 -1.37
C PHE A 28 -3.53 -9.36 0.00
N GLN A 29 -3.69 -10.62 0.42
CA GLN A 29 -4.32 -10.99 1.70
C GLN A 29 -3.41 -11.89 2.54
N GLY A 30 -3.52 -11.80 3.87
CA GLY A 30 -2.65 -12.54 4.79
C GLY A 30 -2.85 -12.11 6.25
N ASP A 31 -1.85 -12.42 7.09
CA ASP A 31 -1.96 -12.23 8.55
C ASP A 31 -1.05 -11.10 9.10
N ASP A 32 -0.10 -10.60 8.29
CA ASP A 32 0.83 -9.51 8.61
C ASP A 32 0.61 -8.31 7.67
N SER A 33 -0.04 -7.25 8.17
CA SER A 33 -0.43 -6.11 7.35
C SER A 33 0.75 -5.34 6.74
N SER A 34 1.89 -5.25 7.41
CA SER A 34 3.04 -4.48 6.92
C SER A 34 3.76 -5.20 5.78
N ALA A 35 4.03 -6.49 5.95
CA ALA A 35 4.65 -7.30 4.90
C ALA A 35 3.77 -7.40 3.64
N MET A 36 2.45 -7.21 3.77
CA MET A 36 1.52 -7.27 2.65
C MET A 36 1.56 -6.04 1.75
N LEU A 37 1.64 -4.83 2.32
CA LEU A 37 1.69 -3.62 1.49
C LEU A 37 2.95 -3.63 0.60
N GLY A 38 4.10 -4.04 1.15
CA GLY A 38 5.34 -4.17 0.37
C GLY A 38 5.20 -5.15 -0.81
N ARG A 39 4.44 -6.24 -0.64
CA ARG A 39 4.15 -7.20 -1.71
C ARG A 39 3.20 -6.65 -2.76
N VAL A 40 2.10 -6.01 -2.36
CA VAL A 40 1.17 -5.36 -3.30
C VAL A 40 1.90 -4.29 -4.11
N PHE A 41 2.75 -3.51 -3.45
CA PHE A 41 3.59 -2.50 -4.09
C PHE A 41 4.54 -3.11 -5.14
N ALA A 42 5.26 -4.19 -4.79
CA ALA A 42 6.13 -4.89 -5.73
C ALA A 42 5.37 -5.41 -6.96
N MET A 43 4.20 -6.02 -6.75
CA MET A 43 3.35 -6.51 -7.84
C MET A 43 2.86 -5.38 -8.74
N TRP A 44 2.35 -4.30 -8.13
CA TRP A 44 1.85 -3.15 -8.87
C TRP A 44 2.95 -2.50 -9.71
N LEU A 45 4.16 -2.32 -9.16
CA LEU A 45 5.30 -1.78 -9.92
C LEU A 45 5.74 -2.69 -11.06
N HIS A 46 5.71 -4.01 -10.85
CA HIS A 46 6.05 -4.96 -11.91
C HIS A 46 5.15 -4.77 -13.14
N ASP A 47 3.87 -4.53 -12.91
CA ASP A 47 2.89 -4.33 -13.99
C ASP A 47 2.99 -2.94 -14.65
N ARG A 48 3.37 -1.90 -13.90
CA ARG A 48 3.42 -0.52 -14.41
C ARG A 48 4.76 -0.11 -15.02
N GLY A 49 5.85 -0.69 -14.57
CA GLY A 49 7.19 -0.28 -14.99
C GLY A 49 7.62 1.06 -14.38
N ASP A 50 8.26 1.91 -15.19
CA ASP A 50 8.86 3.16 -14.71
C ASP A 50 7.80 4.22 -14.39
N VAL A 51 7.76 4.65 -13.13
CA VAL A 51 6.87 5.68 -12.59
C VAL A 51 7.63 6.90 -12.06
N SER A 52 8.92 7.05 -12.36
CA SER A 52 9.79 8.09 -11.80
C SER A 52 9.34 9.53 -12.08
N GLN A 53 8.58 9.74 -13.15
CA GLN A 53 8.04 11.05 -13.55
C GLN A 53 6.62 11.31 -13.02
N TRP A 54 6.04 10.39 -12.26
CA TRP A 54 4.69 10.52 -11.73
C TRP A 54 4.62 11.60 -10.65
N ALA A 55 3.68 12.54 -10.78
CA ALA A 55 3.52 13.67 -9.88
C ALA A 55 3.35 13.28 -8.40
N ASN A 56 2.65 12.18 -8.11
CA ASN A 56 2.42 11.71 -6.73
C ASN A 56 3.41 10.63 -6.28
N VAL A 57 4.49 10.40 -7.03
CA VAL A 57 5.47 9.33 -6.72
C VAL A 57 6.06 9.44 -5.31
N VAL A 58 6.33 10.66 -4.85
CA VAL A 58 6.88 10.92 -3.50
C VAL A 58 5.85 10.57 -2.43
N ALA A 59 4.63 11.12 -2.52
CA ALA A 59 3.57 10.87 -1.55
C ALA A 59 3.18 9.38 -1.49
N PHE A 60 3.19 8.69 -2.63
CA PHE A 60 2.99 7.25 -2.67
C PHE A 60 4.13 6.50 -1.98
N GLY A 61 5.39 6.86 -2.26
CA GLY A 61 6.54 6.26 -1.59
C GLY A 61 6.54 6.44 -0.07
N GLU A 62 6.20 7.63 0.42
CA GLU A 62 6.06 7.92 1.85
C GLU A 62 4.97 7.05 2.51
N LEU A 63 3.84 6.84 1.84
CA LEU A 63 2.80 5.92 2.29
C LEU A 63 3.31 4.48 2.37
N ILE A 64 4.04 4.01 1.35
CA ILE A 64 4.63 2.67 1.36
C ILE A 64 5.60 2.52 2.53
N ILE A 65 6.48 3.50 2.77
CA ILE A 65 7.44 3.46 3.89
C ILE A 65 6.70 3.42 5.24
N ALA A 66 5.67 4.24 5.41
CA ALA A 66 4.96 4.35 6.67
C ALA A 66 4.21 3.06 7.07
N TYR A 67 3.76 2.28 6.09
CA TYR A 67 2.85 1.15 6.33
C TYR A 67 3.35 -0.21 5.82
N SER A 68 4.59 -0.30 5.37
CA SER A 68 5.25 -1.56 5.01
C SER A 68 6.52 -1.81 5.83
N ASP A 69 7.14 -2.97 5.63
CA ASP A 69 8.43 -3.34 6.20
C ASP A 69 9.62 -2.90 5.33
N LEU A 70 9.37 -2.13 4.27
CA LEU A 70 10.40 -1.64 3.35
C LEU A 70 11.06 -0.36 3.88
N ASP A 71 12.38 -0.28 3.74
CA ASP A 71 13.13 0.94 4.02
C ASP A 71 13.02 1.98 2.88
N ALA A 72 13.33 3.24 3.21
CA ALA A 72 13.23 4.35 2.27
C ALA A 72 14.14 4.19 1.04
N ASP A 73 15.34 3.62 1.21
CA ASP A 73 16.27 3.39 0.11
C ASP A 73 15.70 2.38 -0.91
N THR A 74 15.12 1.29 -0.42
CA THR A 74 14.47 0.26 -1.23
C THR A 74 13.30 0.86 -2.01
N VAL A 75 12.43 1.62 -1.33
CA VAL A 75 11.27 2.27 -1.96
C VAL A 75 11.73 3.29 -3.01
N ALA A 76 12.72 4.13 -2.71
CA ALA A 76 13.25 5.12 -3.64
C ALA A 76 13.81 4.49 -4.92
N VAL A 77 14.60 3.42 -4.79
CA VAL A 77 15.16 2.67 -5.93
C VAL A 77 14.03 2.12 -6.81
N TRP A 78 13.00 1.53 -6.20
CA TRP A 78 11.89 0.93 -6.94
C TRP A 78 11.03 1.97 -7.65
N LEU A 79 10.88 3.16 -7.07
CA LEU A 79 10.18 4.29 -7.67
C LEU A 79 11.03 5.08 -8.69
N GLY A 80 12.33 4.79 -8.79
CA GLY A 80 13.24 5.51 -9.68
C GLY A 80 13.50 6.97 -9.27
N ILE A 81 13.50 7.25 -7.97
CA ILE A 81 13.73 8.59 -7.41
C ILE A 81 14.94 8.59 -6.47
N GLU A 82 15.44 9.79 -6.12
CA GLU A 82 16.52 9.94 -5.14
C GLU A 82 16.00 9.69 -3.70
N PRO A 83 16.71 8.93 -2.85
CA PRO A 83 16.22 8.57 -1.51
C PRO A 83 15.96 9.73 -0.57
N ASP A 84 16.72 10.83 -0.71
CA ASP A 84 16.57 12.05 0.08
C ASP A 84 15.28 12.84 -0.22
N ARG A 85 14.53 12.43 -1.25
CA ARG A 85 13.20 12.98 -1.56
C ARG A 85 12.08 12.38 -0.72
N LEU A 86 12.32 11.26 -0.04
CA LEU A 86 11.32 10.59 0.80
C LEU A 86 11.54 11.02 2.25
N ASP A 87 10.58 11.76 2.81
CA ASP A 87 10.52 12.05 4.24
C ASP A 87 9.15 11.62 4.74
N PRO A 88 9.01 10.36 5.24
CA PRO A 88 7.71 9.84 5.64
C PRO A 88 7.03 10.68 6.74
N GLY A 89 7.76 11.59 7.42
CA GLY A 89 7.17 12.62 8.28
C GLY A 89 6.19 12.08 9.33
N GLU A 90 5.29 12.96 9.80
CA GLU A 90 4.24 12.68 10.80
C GLU A 90 3.08 11.81 10.25
N LEU A 91 3.35 10.76 9.47
CA LEU A 91 2.32 9.75 9.25
C LEU A 91 2.11 8.98 10.56
N GLU A 92 1.06 9.36 11.29
CA GLU A 92 0.69 8.76 12.58
C GLU A 92 0.53 7.25 12.43
N GLY A 93 1.08 6.49 13.37
CA GLY A 93 0.99 5.03 13.36
C GLY A 93 -0.47 4.60 13.38
N LEU A 94 -0.94 3.99 12.29
CA LEU A 94 -2.29 3.43 12.23
C LEU A 94 -2.44 2.29 13.22
N SER A 95 -3.56 2.29 13.94
CA SER A 95 -3.94 1.10 14.71
C SER A 95 -4.06 -0.10 13.76
N PRO A 96 -3.61 -1.30 14.13
CA PRO A 96 -3.81 -2.50 13.30
C PRO A 96 -5.28 -2.75 12.96
N GLU A 97 -6.22 -2.27 13.77
CA GLU A 97 -7.66 -2.49 13.63
C GLU A 97 -8.36 -1.46 12.73
N GLU A 98 -7.64 -0.47 12.25
CA GLU A 98 -8.22 0.63 11.48
C GLU A 98 -8.30 0.29 9.99
N GLU A 99 -9.48 0.47 9.38
CA GLU A 99 -9.58 0.48 7.93
C GLU A 99 -9.18 1.85 7.40
N VAL A 100 -8.40 1.86 6.32
CA VAL A 100 -7.87 3.11 5.75
C VAL A 100 -7.94 3.06 4.24
N SER A 101 -8.15 4.25 3.65
CA SER A 101 -8.11 4.45 2.21
C SER A 101 -7.54 5.81 1.90
N TRP A 102 -6.53 5.84 1.03
CA TRP A 102 -5.94 7.04 0.49
C TRP A 102 -6.29 7.13 -0.99
N GLN A 103 -6.64 8.34 -1.43
CA GLN A 103 -6.96 8.65 -2.82
C GLN A 103 -5.88 9.56 -3.38
N MET A 104 -5.43 9.28 -4.60
CA MET A 104 -4.45 10.08 -5.32
C MET A 104 -4.66 9.97 -6.83
N VAL A 105 -4.02 10.85 -7.59
CA VAL A 105 -3.95 10.73 -9.05
C VAL A 105 -2.84 9.75 -9.40
N GLY A 106 -3.13 8.70 -10.16
CA GLY A 106 -2.17 7.68 -10.56
C GLY A 106 -1.24 8.09 -11.70
N PRO A 107 -0.29 7.23 -12.10
CA PRO A 107 0.70 7.54 -13.14
C PRO A 107 0.11 7.85 -14.52
N ASN A 108 -1.08 7.34 -14.81
CA ASN A 108 -1.82 7.59 -16.05
C ASN A 108 -2.65 8.87 -16.02
N GLY A 109 -2.66 9.60 -14.90
CA GLY A 109 -3.51 10.79 -14.70
C GLY A 109 -4.92 10.50 -14.21
N GLU A 110 -5.29 9.23 -14.02
CA GLU A 110 -6.62 8.81 -13.55
C GLU A 110 -6.65 8.58 -12.03
N SER A 111 -7.83 8.30 -11.48
CA SER A 111 -7.98 8.06 -10.04
C SER A 111 -7.28 6.77 -9.61
N MET A 112 -6.56 6.85 -8.51
CA MET A 112 -5.86 5.74 -7.85
C MET A 112 -6.23 5.71 -6.38
N SER A 113 -6.37 4.51 -5.81
CA SER A 113 -6.54 4.35 -4.38
C SER A 113 -5.62 3.29 -3.80
N VAL A 114 -5.22 3.49 -2.56
CA VAL A 114 -4.54 2.48 -1.73
C VAL A 114 -5.42 2.26 -0.51
N ALA A 115 -5.77 1.02 -0.21
CA ALA A 115 -6.66 0.71 0.90
C ALA A 115 -6.17 -0.50 1.71
N ARG A 116 -6.42 -0.45 3.02
CA ARG A 116 -6.30 -1.58 3.94
C ARG A 116 -7.67 -1.89 4.51
N ARG A 117 -8.11 -3.15 4.38
CA ARG A 117 -9.33 -3.68 5.03
C ARG A 117 -8.97 -4.71 6.09
N VAL A 118 -9.81 -4.82 7.13
CA VAL A 118 -9.68 -5.84 8.17
C VAL A 118 -10.75 -6.90 7.92
N VAL A 119 -10.33 -8.05 7.40
CA VAL A 119 -11.22 -9.18 7.13
C VAL A 119 -11.31 -10.03 8.39
N SER A 120 -12.46 -9.97 9.05
CA SER A 120 -12.79 -10.88 10.14
C SER A 120 -13.32 -12.17 9.54
N GLU A 121 -12.69 -13.32 9.84
CA GLU A 121 -13.29 -14.62 9.57
C GLU A 121 -14.42 -14.86 10.58
N ASP A 122 -15.58 -14.25 10.33
CA ASP A 122 -16.82 -14.73 10.93
C ASP A 122 -17.25 -15.97 10.14
N GLY A 123 -17.26 -17.12 10.82
CA GLY A 123 -17.72 -18.41 10.29
C GLY A 123 -19.22 -18.50 10.06
#